data_AF-A0A2C1K234-F1
#
_entry.id   AF-A0A2C1K234-F1
#
_cell.length_a   1.000
_cell.length_b   1.000
_cell.length_c   1.000
_cell.angle_alpha   90.00
_cell.angle_beta   90.00
_cell.angle_gamma   90.00
#
_symmetry.space_group_name_H-M   'P 1'
#
loop_
_entity.id
_entity.type
_entity.pdbx_description
1 polymer ?
#
loop_
_entity_poly.entity_id
_entity_poly.type
_entity_poly.pdbx_seq_one_letter_code
_entity_poly.pdbx_strand_id
1 'polypeptide(L)' 'MTIRVIAEGVENEKQLNILIDKGCDQIQGYYFSKPLTPEEFILRFGQELKKRNSVAPSI' A
#
# COMPACT_ATOMS: atom_id res chain seq x y z
N MET A 1 -20.22 6.28 -12.38
CA MET A 1 -19.01 5.45 -12.51
C MET A 1 -17.96 6.00 -11.58
N THR A 2 -17.40 5.18 -10.70
CA THR A 2 -16.30 5.56 -9.79
C THR A 2 -15.07 4.77 -10.21
N ILE A 3 -14.01 5.48 -10.60
CA ILE A 3 -12.72 4.87 -10.99
C ILE A 3 -11.76 5.10 -9.83
N ARG A 4 -11.06 4.05 -9.41
CA ARG A 4 -9.97 4.17 -8.43
C ARG A 4 -8.69 4.62 -9.11
N VAL A 5 -8.02 5.59 -8.52
CA VAL A 5 -6.76 6.14 -9.01
C VAL A 5 -5.63 5.86 -8.02
N ILE A 6 -4.42 5.66 -8.57
CA ILE A 6 -3.19 5.54 -7.81
C ILE A 6 -2.23 6.64 -8.24
N ALA A 7 -1.63 7.33 -7.26
CA ALA A 7 -0.54 8.27 -7.50
C ALA A 7 0.79 7.60 -7.14
N GLU A 8 1.67 7.47 -8.14
CA GLU A 8 3.00 6.87 -8.01
C GLU A 8 4.09 7.96 -7.91
N GLY A 9 5.19 7.64 -7.23
CA GLY A 9 6.35 8.55 -7.09
C GLY A 9 6.22 9.60 -5.97
N VAL A 10 5.47 9.32 -4.89
CA VAL A 10 5.40 10.20 -3.72
C VAL A 10 6.64 10.05 -2.84
N GLU A 11 7.39 11.13 -2.70
CA GLU A 11 8.69 11.15 -2.01
C GLU A 11 8.68 11.96 -0.72
N ASN A 12 7.72 12.89 -0.55
CA ASN A 12 7.64 13.75 0.62
C ASN A 12 6.20 14.02 1.09
N GLU A 13 6.08 14.51 2.33
CA GLU A 13 4.81 14.79 3.00
C GLU A 13 3.96 15.83 2.26
N LYS A 14 4.59 16.84 1.64
CA LYS A 14 3.87 17.87 0.89
C LYS A 14 3.11 17.27 -0.30
N GLN A 15 3.74 16.37 -1.04
CA GLN A 15 3.10 15.64 -2.15
C GLN A 15 1.95 14.75 -1.64
N LEU A 16 2.18 14.02 -0.55
CA LEU A 16 1.15 13.19 0.10
C LEU A 16 -0.09 14.02 0.46
N ASN A 17 0.10 15.15 1.14
CA ASN A 17 -0.99 16.01 1.61
C ASN A 17 -1.82 16.58 0.44
N ILE A 18 -1.18 16.95 -0.68
CA ILE A 18 -1.87 17.40 -1.89
C ILE A 18 -2.74 16.27 -2.46
N LEU A 19 -2.23 15.05 -2.52
CA LEU A 19 -2.95 13.91 -3.10
C LEU A 19 -4.12 13.47 -2.23
N ILE A 20 -3.97 13.51 -0.90
CA ILE A 20 -5.06 13.26 0.06
C ILE A 20 -6.16 14.33 -0.10
N ASP A 21 -5.80 15.61 -0.15
CA ASP A 21 -6.76 16.72 -0.35
C ASP A 21 -7.54 16.59 -1.68
N LYS A 22 -6.89 16.05 -2.72
CA LYS A 22 -7.52 15.81 -4.03
C LYS A 22 -8.33 14.51 -4.09
N GLY A 23 -8.38 13.74 -3.00
CA GLY A 23 -9.15 12.50 -2.92
C GLY A 23 -8.55 11.34 -3.70
N CYS A 24 -7.22 11.27 -3.81
CA CYS A 24 -6.55 10.12 -4.44
C CYS A 24 -6.74 8.86 -3.58
N ASP A 25 -7.16 7.74 -4.19
CA ASP A 25 -7.51 6.52 -3.46
C ASP A 25 -6.30 5.78 -2.90
N GLN A 26 -5.19 5.78 -3.64
CA GLN A 26 -4.00 4.99 -3.34
C GLN A 26 -2.73 5.78 -3.64
N ILE A 27 -1.71 5.55 -2.82
CA ILE A 27 -0.43 6.25 -2.92
C ILE A 27 0.70 5.24 -2.95
N GLN A 28 1.66 5.43 -3.84
CA GLN A 28 2.91 4.69 -3.89
C GLN A 28 4.08 5.66 -3.99
N GLY A 29 5.14 5.41 -3.22
CA GLY A 29 6.41 6.11 -3.40
C GLY A 29 7.36 5.93 -2.23
N TYR A 30 8.55 6.50 -2.37
CA TYR A 30 9.66 6.35 -1.42
C TYR A 30 9.37 6.99 -0.07
N TYR A 31 8.37 7.88 0.01
CA TYR A 31 7.86 8.38 1.28
C TYR A 31 7.42 7.24 2.22
N PHE A 32 6.80 6.19 1.67
CA PHE A 32 6.36 5.02 2.45
C PHE A 32 7.38 3.90 2.48
N SER A 33 7.92 3.55 1.30
CA SER A 33 8.90 2.49 1.16
C SER A 33 9.60 2.58 -0.19
N LYS A 34 10.89 2.28 -0.20
CA LYS A 34 11.56 1.83 -1.43
C LYS A 34 11.00 0.46 -1.85
N PRO A 35 11.16 0.05 -3.12
CA PRO A 35 10.93 -1.32 -3.55
C PRO A 35 11.70 -2.28 -2.66
N LEU A 36 11.04 -3.37 -2.26
CA LEU A 36 11.60 -4.37 -1.36
C LEU A 36 11.96 -5.61 -2.17
N THR A 37 13.00 -6.34 -1.73
CA THR A 37 13.21 -7.72 -2.20
C THR A 37 12.11 -8.63 -1.67
N PRO A 38 11.92 -9.84 -2.25
CA PRO A 38 10.98 -10.82 -1.71
C PRO A 38 11.25 -11.16 -0.23
N GLU A 39 12.51 -11.28 0.16
CA GLU A 39 12.93 -11.59 1.54
C GLU A 39 12.54 -10.46 2.50
N GLU A 40 12.83 -9.20 2.12
CA GLU A 40 12.45 -8.02 2.89
C GLU A 40 10.92 -7.90 3.02
N PHE A 41 10.20 -8.20 1.94
CA PHE A 41 8.73 -8.20 1.95
C PHE A 41 8.18 -9.27 2.91
N ILE A 42 8.67 -10.50 2.85
CA ILE A 42 8.26 -11.59 3.73
C ILE A 42 8.60 -11.26 5.20
N LEU A 43 9.77 -10.70 5.46
CA LEU A 43 10.15 -10.28 6.81
C LEU A 43 9.22 -9.20 7.36
N ARG A 44 8.85 -8.22 6.52
CA ARG A 44 8.03 -7.07 6.92
C ARG A 44 6.53 -7.38 7.00
N PHE A 45 6.00 -8.22 6.11
CA PHE A 45 4.56 -8.45 5.95
C PHE A 45 4.14 -9.93 6.06
N GLY A 46 5.06 -10.88 6.08
CA GLY A 46 4.74 -12.32 6.07
C GLY A 46 3.99 -12.83 7.29
N GLN A 47 4.02 -12.11 8.42
CA GLN A 47 3.24 -12.49 9.61
C GLN A 47 1.74 -12.15 9.47
N GLU A 48 1.39 -11.17 8.64
CA GLU A 48 0.00 -10.82 8.33
C GLU A 48 -0.70 -11.94 7.53
N LEU A 49 0.05 -12.67 6.69
CA LEU A 49 -0.46 -13.79 5.89
C LEU A 49 -0.89 -14.99 6.74
N LYS A 50 -0.23 -15.24 7.88
CA LYS A 50 -0.60 -16.34 8.79
C LYS A 50 -1.96 -16.12 9.45
N LYS A 51 -2.38 -14.87 9.66
CA LYS A 51 -3.66 -14.52 10.31
C LYS A 51 -4.87 -14.67 9.37
N ARG A 52 -4.67 -14.66 8.05
CA ARG A 52 -5.75 -14.84 7.06
C ARG A 52 -6.14 -16.31 6.82
N ASN A 53 -5.24 -17.25 7.07
CA ASN A 53 -5.51 -18.69 6.89
C ASN A 53 -6.40 -19.32 7.99
N SER A 54 -6.79 -18.57 9.02
CA SER A 54 -7.74 -19.01 10.05
C SER A 54 -9.20 -18.62 9.77
N VAL A 55 -9.48 -17.95 8.64
CA VAL A 55 -10.85 -17.73 8.15
C VAL A 55 -10.93 -18.35 6.76
N ALA A 56 -11.28 -19.64 6.71
CA ALA A 56 -11.62 -20.28 5.45
C ALA A 56 -12.75 -19.49 4.76
N PRO A 57 -12.74 -19.34 3.43
CA PRO A 57 -13.89 -18.79 2.72
C PRO A 57 -15.08 -19.71 2.98
N SER A 58 -16.13 -19.18 3.62
CA SER A 58 -17.45 -19.80 3.63
C SER A 58 -17.93 -19.91 2.19
N ILE A 59 -17.78 -21.09 1.61
CA ILE A 59 -18.65 -21.56 0.53
C ILE A 59 -19.84 -22.24 1.22
#